data_AF-A0A0S2SL82-F1
#
_entry.id   AF-A0A0S2SL82-F1
#
_cell.length_a   1.000
_cell.length_b   1.000
_cell.length_c   1.000
_cell.angle_alpha   90.00
_cell.angle_beta   90.00
_cell.angle_gamma   90.00
#
_symmetry.space_group_name_H-M   'P 1'
#
loop_
_entity.id
_entity.type
_entity.pdbx_description
1 polymer ?
#
loop_
_entity_poly.entity_id
_entity_poly.type
_entity_poly.pdbx_seq_one_letter_code
_entity_poly.pdbx_strand_id
1 'polypeptide(L)'
;MDQAGAIINAHLLTGRIGKPGAAPFSMTGQPNAMGGREVGGLATQLAAHMGFDQESRDRLARFWGAPRVVTGPGHKAVDLFEAVHRGEIRALWVLGTNPAASLPDTLRVREALARCELLVVSEITDQSDTAGFAHLLLPAAAWGEKGGAVTNSERTLSRQRPFLPPPGEVRPDWWALTQVARRLGFEQAFPYEHEHQIFCEHAALSGFENRGERHFDISALATLTREQYEGLEPLSWPVNRAHPAGCRRLFEDGRFATPDGRARLVVPAEPGPVTLAPAQRGETPAPGVGLLLNSGRLRDQWHTMTRTGHVARLQEAEPWPTLRLGAASLRTLGAEPGDLLAIESEQGLAHALAERDEGLREGEAFMPMHWSEAHGRGAGVNRLVAPRVDPLSGQPAFKQSRVWVSARPLLWQGLWLGSEPWAHPVEWWARRTLGTHGGALCQWLASWQESEAQSWGRLNRAGNWLRLPQARGWLAIELRQGRINSLLLVTPTPRSVRIDTLASLLGAPLQADALITTLDQALAGASRLICSCLRVSERQILAAIEEQGIGEVAGLQALLGCGSNCGTCLPEVARLVERHRPD
;
A
#
# COMPACT_ATOMS: atom_id res chain seq x y z
N MET A 1 -19.90 7.45 10.76
CA MET A 1 -18.59 7.00 11.26
C MET A 1 -18.64 7.05 12.78
N ASP A 2 -19.14 5.99 13.42
CA ASP A 2 -18.90 5.73 14.85
C ASP A 2 -18.91 4.21 15.12
N GLN A 3 -18.15 3.48 14.31
CA GLN A 3 -18.03 2.02 14.46
C GLN A 3 -17.13 1.67 15.66
N ALA A 4 -16.06 2.44 15.89
CA ALA A 4 -15.12 2.19 16.98
C ALA A 4 -15.75 2.46 18.35
N GLY A 5 -16.50 3.56 18.51
CA GLY A 5 -17.20 3.86 19.76
C GLY A 5 -18.26 2.81 20.08
N ALA A 6 -19.04 2.39 19.08
CA ALA A 6 -20.01 1.30 19.25
C ALA A 6 -19.36 -0.03 19.69
N ILE A 7 -18.22 -0.40 19.09
CA ILE A 7 -17.45 -1.59 19.52
C ILE A 7 -16.98 -1.41 20.97
N ILE A 8 -16.35 -0.28 21.31
CA ILE A 8 -15.86 -0.02 22.67
C ILE A 8 -17.01 -0.10 23.69
N ASN A 9 -18.17 0.51 23.40
CA ASN A 9 -19.35 0.42 24.24
C ASN A 9 -19.79 -1.02 24.50
N ALA A 10 -19.81 -1.87 23.47
CA ALA A 10 -20.18 -3.27 23.62
C ALA A 10 -19.24 -4.01 24.60
N HIS A 11 -17.94 -3.72 24.54
CA HIS A 11 -16.96 -4.29 25.47
C HIS A 11 -17.07 -3.72 26.89
N LEU A 12 -17.40 -2.43 27.03
CA LEU A 12 -17.64 -1.80 28.33
C LEU A 12 -18.90 -2.37 29.00
N LEU A 13 -20.01 -2.43 28.28
CA LEU A 13 -21.30 -2.96 28.76
C LEU A 13 -21.22 -4.42 29.20
N THR A 14 -20.35 -5.20 28.56
CA THR A 14 -20.14 -6.62 28.90
C THR A 14 -18.99 -6.84 29.89
N GLY A 15 -18.39 -5.77 30.44
CA GLY A 15 -17.31 -5.85 31.42
C GLY A 15 -16.09 -6.62 30.90
N ARG A 16 -15.76 -6.50 29.61
CA ARG A 16 -14.69 -7.24 28.94
C ARG A 16 -13.32 -6.54 28.97
N ILE A 17 -13.27 -5.23 29.19
CA ILE A 17 -12.01 -4.49 29.29
C ILE A 17 -11.22 -4.93 30.53
N GLY A 18 -9.88 -4.98 30.42
CA GLY A 18 -9.00 -5.43 31.50
C GLY A 18 -8.89 -6.95 31.64
N LYS A 19 -9.57 -7.75 30.79
CA LYS A 19 -9.53 -9.23 30.85
C LYS A 19 -8.70 -9.84 29.71
N PRO A 20 -8.00 -10.98 29.95
CA PRO A 20 -7.28 -11.70 28.90
C PRO A 20 -8.20 -12.09 27.73
N GLY A 21 -7.78 -11.82 26.49
CA GLY A 21 -8.50 -12.24 25.28
C GLY A 21 -9.84 -11.54 25.01
N ALA A 22 -10.24 -10.55 25.81
CA ALA A 22 -11.58 -9.99 25.76
C ALA A 22 -11.67 -8.53 25.32
N ALA A 23 -10.57 -7.78 25.26
CA ALA A 23 -10.56 -6.35 24.93
C ALA A 23 -10.62 -6.12 23.40
N PRO A 24 -11.20 -4.99 22.94
CA PRO A 24 -11.14 -4.63 21.53
C PRO A 24 -9.68 -4.37 21.14
N PHE A 25 -9.26 -4.96 20.02
CA PHE A 25 -7.88 -4.86 19.55
C PHE A 25 -7.84 -4.22 18.17
N SER A 26 -7.25 -3.02 18.08
CA SER A 26 -7.07 -2.34 16.81
C SER A 26 -5.85 -2.92 16.09
N MET A 27 -6.09 -3.68 15.03
CA MET A 27 -5.03 -4.12 14.12
C MET A 27 -4.56 -2.95 13.27
N THR A 28 -3.51 -2.27 13.72
CA THR A 28 -2.91 -1.18 12.94
C THR A 28 -2.11 -1.75 11.77
N GLY A 29 -2.21 -1.10 10.60
CA GLY A 29 -1.56 -1.58 9.39
C GLY A 29 -0.05 -1.40 9.40
N GLN A 30 0.45 -0.18 9.67
CA GLN A 30 1.88 0.13 9.63
C GLN A 30 2.60 -0.38 10.89
N PRO A 31 3.84 -0.89 10.76
CA PRO A 31 4.54 -1.58 11.86
C PRO A 31 4.83 -0.69 13.07
N ASN A 32 4.94 0.63 12.88
CA ASN A 32 5.21 1.59 13.95
C ASN A 32 4.12 2.67 14.08
N ALA A 33 2.87 2.33 13.73
CA ALA A 33 1.75 3.27 13.84
C ALA A 33 1.50 3.72 15.28
N MET A 34 1.78 2.85 16.27
CA MET A 34 1.67 3.22 17.68
C MET A 34 2.83 4.15 18.09
N GLY A 35 4.08 3.78 17.77
CA GLY A 35 5.25 4.61 18.08
C GLY A 35 5.17 6.02 17.48
N GLY A 36 4.61 6.15 16.28
CA GLY A 36 4.32 7.46 15.69
C GLY A 36 3.40 8.34 16.56
N ARG A 37 2.42 7.77 17.25
CA ARG A 37 1.53 8.52 18.17
C ARG A 37 2.22 8.86 19.49
N GLU A 38 3.06 7.95 19.98
CA GLU A 38 3.84 8.12 21.19
C GLU A 38 4.78 9.33 21.07
N VAL A 39 5.44 9.50 19.92
CA VAL A 39 6.37 10.61 19.67
C VAL A 39 5.71 11.91 19.20
N GLY A 40 4.37 11.98 19.12
CA GLY A 40 3.66 13.18 18.68
C GLY A 40 3.58 13.37 17.16
N GLY A 41 3.68 12.28 16.39
CA GLY A 41 3.54 12.26 14.92
C GLY A 41 2.10 12.43 14.42
N LEU A 42 1.21 13.03 15.21
CA LEU A 42 -0.15 13.39 14.82
C LEU A 42 -0.32 14.91 14.92
N ALA A 43 -0.92 15.53 13.92
CA ALA A 43 -1.24 16.96 13.96
C ALA A 43 -2.15 17.35 15.14
N THR A 44 -2.88 16.38 15.71
CA THR A 44 -3.85 16.57 16.79
C THR A 44 -3.35 16.16 18.16
N GLN A 45 -2.07 15.85 18.33
CA GLN A 45 -1.54 15.41 19.62
C GLN A 45 -0.06 15.81 19.78
N LEU A 46 0.32 16.22 20.98
CA LEU A 46 1.72 16.43 21.32
C LEU A 46 2.41 15.10 21.71
N ALA A 47 3.72 15.13 21.84
CA ALA A 47 4.51 13.97 22.25
C ALA A 47 4.07 13.43 23.62
N ALA A 48 4.32 12.14 23.86
CA ALA A 48 3.96 11.40 25.07
C ALA A 48 2.47 11.50 25.44
N HIS A 49 1.60 11.44 24.43
CA HIS A 49 0.13 11.47 24.57
C HIS A 49 -0.41 12.71 25.28
N MET A 50 0.24 13.86 25.09
CA MET A 50 -0.21 15.14 25.62
C MET A 50 -1.16 15.87 24.66
N GLY A 51 -2.08 16.64 25.24
CA GLY A 51 -2.97 17.55 24.52
C GLY A 51 -2.36 18.94 24.32
N PHE A 52 -3.16 19.89 23.86
CA PHE A 52 -2.75 21.30 23.68
C PHE A 52 -3.23 22.21 24.82
N ASP A 53 -3.70 21.64 25.93
CA ASP A 53 -4.04 22.42 27.12
C ASP A 53 -2.80 23.15 27.67
N GLN A 54 -3.04 24.17 28.50
CA GLN A 54 -1.96 25.02 29.03
C GLN A 54 -0.91 24.21 29.82
N GLU A 55 -1.35 23.24 30.63
CA GLU A 55 -0.45 22.43 31.46
C GLU A 55 0.49 21.57 30.60
N SER A 56 -0.06 20.90 29.58
CA SER A 56 0.72 20.11 28.61
C SER A 56 1.75 20.96 27.88
N ARG A 57 1.37 22.17 27.44
CA ARG A 57 2.27 23.09 26.74
C ARG A 57 3.39 23.61 27.64
N ASP A 58 3.05 23.99 28.87
CA ASP A 58 4.03 24.49 29.83
C ASP A 58 5.01 23.39 30.25
N ARG A 59 4.53 22.15 30.40
CA ARG A 59 5.37 20.98 30.65
C ARG A 59 6.40 20.76 29.54
N LEU A 60 5.97 20.80 28.27
CA LEU A 60 6.88 20.67 27.12
C LEU A 60 7.85 21.83 27.01
N ALA A 61 7.38 23.06 27.25
CA ALA A 61 8.24 24.24 27.26
C ALA A 61 9.34 24.13 28.32
N ARG A 62 9.01 23.66 29.53
CA ARG A 62 9.98 23.39 30.59
C ARG A 62 10.95 22.26 30.22
N PHE A 63 10.45 21.15 29.71
CA PHE A 63 11.29 19.98 29.40
C PHE A 63 12.33 20.28 28.31
N TRP A 64 11.90 20.90 27.21
CA TRP A 64 12.80 21.22 26.08
C TRP A 64 13.51 22.57 26.20
N GLY A 65 13.18 23.38 27.21
CA GLY A 65 13.61 24.78 27.26
C GLY A 65 13.12 25.59 26.05
N ALA A 66 12.01 25.18 25.43
CA ALA A 66 11.51 25.75 24.20
C ALA A 66 10.85 27.12 24.46
N PRO A 67 11.28 28.21 23.80
CA PRO A 67 10.73 29.54 24.05
C PRO A 67 9.29 29.69 23.53
N ARG A 68 8.88 28.82 22.60
CA ARG A 68 7.53 28.75 22.02
C ARG A 68 7.14 27.30 21.77
N VAL A 69 5.93 26.94 22.20
CA VAL A 69 5.28 25.66 21.92
C VAL A 69 3.97 25.95 21.20
N VAL A 70 3.62 25.08 20.25
CA VAL A 70 2.38 25.18 19.48
C VAL A 70 1.15 25.20 20.40
N THR A 71 0.16 26.02 20.08
CA THR A 71 -1.01 26.27 20.95
C THR A 71 -2.25 25.47 20.58
N GLY A 72 -2.22 24.71 19.49
CA GLY A 72 -3.36 23.98 18.99
C GLY A 72 -2.98 22.99 17.88
N PRO A 73 -3.94 22.20 17.40
CA PRO A 73 -3.69 21.20 16.38
C PRO A 73 -3.26 21.83 15.04
N GLY A 74 -2.38 21.14 14.33
CA GLY A 74 -2.07 21.44 12.92
C GLY A 74 -3.11 20.85 11.96
N HIS A 75 -2.86 21.02 10.66
CA HIS A 75 -3.70 20.42 9.63
C HIS A 75 -3.59 18.89 9.63
N LYS A 76 -4.72 18.20 9.58
CA LYS A 76 -4.79 16.76 9.31
C LYS A 76 -4.49 16.50 7.84
N ALA A 77 -4.19 15.26 7.47
CA ALA A 77 -3.63 14.92 6.16
C ALA A 77 -4.43 15.49 4.96
N VAL A 78 -5.76 15.35 4.93
CA VAL A 78 -6.57 15.90 3.83
C VAL A 78 -6.54 17.44 3.82
N ASP A 79 -6.76 18.06 4.98
CA ASP A 79 -6.75 19.53 5.13
C ASP A 79 -5.38 20.14 4.81
N LEU A 80 -4.29 19.41 5.10
CA LEU A 80 -2.91 19.81 4.84
C LEU A 80 -2.70 20.03 3.33
N PHE A 81 -3.12 19.08 2.50
CA PHE A 81 -2.95 19.22 1.04
C PHE A 81 -3.88 20.27 0.44
N GLU A 82 -5.07 20.49 1.01
CA GLU A 82 -5.88 21.64 0.62
C GLU A 82 -5.23 22.98 1.01
N ALA A 83 -4.59 23.07 2.19
CA ALA A 83 -3.85 24.26 2.61
C ALA A 83 -2.61 24.51 1.72
N VAL A 84 -1.90 23.46 1.30
CA VAL A 84 -0.84 23.55 0.28
C VAL A 84 -1.42 24.06 -1.04
N HIS A 85 -2.53 23.50 -1.51
CA HIS A 85 -3.17 23.93 -2.75
C HIS A 85 -3.57 25.41 -2.72
N ARG A 86 -4.11 25.89 -1.58
CA ARG A 86 -4.47 27.31 -1.37
C ARG A 86 -3.26 28.24 -1.21
N GLY A 87 -2.04 27.71 -1.05
CA GLY A 87 -0.82 28.49 -0.84
C GLY A 87 -0.60 28.97 0.60
N GLU A 88 -1.35 28.42 1.57
CA GLU A 88 -1.17 28.68 3.00
C GLU A 88 0.10 27.99 3.53
N ILE A 89 0.34 26.76 3.06
CA ILE A 89 1.58 26.01 3.32
C ILE A 89 2.49 26.14 2.10
N ARG A 90 3.61 26.85 2.28
CA ARG A 90 4.59 27.13 1.21
C ARG A 90 5.75 26.14 1.19
N ALA A 91 6.12 25.61 2.35
CA ALA A 91 7.15 24.60 2.49
C ALA A 91 6.56 23.32 3.09
N LEU A 92 6.78 22.18 2.43
CA LEU A 92 6.36 20.86 2.88
C LEU A 92 7.55 19.90 2.84
N TRP A 93 7.77 19.19 3.95
CA TRP A 93 8.72 18.08 4.01
C TRP A 93 7.96 16.77 4.22
N VAL A 94 7.97 15.91 3.20
CA VAL A 94 7.37 14.57 3.22
C VAL A 94 8.45 13.54 3.60
N LEU A 95 8.23 12.80 4.69
CA LEU A 95 9.18 11.82 5.22
C LEU A 95 8.57 10.40 5.11
N GLY A 96 9.12 9.55 4.24
CA GLY A 96 8.77 8.12 4.18
C GLY A 96 7.30 7.81 3.88
N THR A 97 6.63 8.64 3.07
CA THR A 97 5.23 8.46 2.67
C THR A 97 5.01 8.93 1.23
N ASN A 98 3.98 8.40 0.58
CA ASN A 98 3.67 8.66 -0.82
C ASN A 98 2.24 9.24 -1.00
N PRO A 99 1.97 10.49 -0.55
CA PRO A 99 0.65 11.11 -0.60
C PRO A 99 0.08 11.24 -2.01
N ALA A 100 0.92 11.43 -3.03
CA ALA A 100 0.50 11.50 -4.44
C ALA A 100 -0.21 10.23 -4.94
N ALA A 101 -0.08 9.11 -4.22
CA ALA A 101 -0.73 7.84 -4.52
C ALA A 101 -1.69 7.34 -3.42
N SER A 102 -1.44 7.69 -2.15
CA SER A 102 -2.10 7.04 -1.00
C SER A 102 -3.26 7.83 -0.39
N LEU A 103 -3.37 9.14 -0.64
CA LEU A 103 -4.46 9.96 -0.14
C LEU A 103 -5.70 9.90 -1.04
N PRO A 104 -6.91 10.16 -0.51
CA PRO A 104 -8.09 10.33 -1.36
C PRO A 104 -7.90 11.53 -2.30
N ASP A 105 -8.66 11.55 -3.39
CA ASP A 105 -8.58 12.61 -4.41
C ASP A 105 -7.13 12.88 -4.86
N THR A 106 -6.45 11.81 -5.29
CA THR A 106 -5.03 11.89 -5.63
C THR A 106 -4.72 12.91 -6.72
N LEU A 107 -5.67 13.21 -7.62
CA LEU A 107 -5.49 14.24 -8.65
C LEU A 107 -5.30 15.61 -7.99
N ARG A 108 -6.17 15.95 -7.04
CA ARG A 108 -6.09 17.17 -6.26
C ARG A 108 -4.82 17.28 -5.42
N VAL A 109 -4.42 16.18 -4.79
CA VAL A 109 -3.17 16.12 -4.00
C VAL A 109 -1.95 16.35 -4.89
N ARG A 110 -1.93 15.80 -6.10
CA ARG A 110 -0.85 16.02 -7.07
C ARG A 110 -0.77 17.47 -7.54
N GLU A 111 -1.91 18.10 -7.78
CA GLU A 111 -1.96 19.55 -8.06
C GLU A 111 -1.39 20.36 -6.90
N ALA A 112 -1.73 20.01 -5.65
CA ALA A 112 -1.19 20.68 -4.47
C ALA A 112 0.34 20.55 -4.40
N LEU A 113 0.86 19.32 -4.56
CA LEU A 113 2.30 19.05 -4.56
C LEU A 113 3.04 19.83 -5.65
N ALA A 114 2.48 19.90 -6.86
CA ALA A 114 3.06 20.66 -7.98
C ALA A 114 3.06 22.19 -7.75
N ARG A 115 2.19 22.69 -6.88
CA ARG A 115 2.07 24.13 -6.55
C ARG A 115 2.90 24.55 -5.32
N CYS A 116 3.41 23.59 -4.54
CA CYS A 116 4.14 23.89 -3.32
C CYS A 116 5.44 24.64 -3.64
N GLU A 117 5.75 25.74 -2.95
CA GLU A 117 6.93 26.56 -3.26
C GLU A 117 8.25 25.84 -2.93
N LEU A 118 8.24 25.02 -1.86
CA LEU A 118 9.35 24.16 -1.49
C LEU A 118 8.83 22.80 -1.03
N LEU A 119 9.10 21.78 -1.82
CA LEU A 119 8.77 20.39 -1.51
C LEU A 119 10.06 19.59 -1.31
N VAL A 120 10.31 19.19 -0.07
CA VAL A 120 11.38 18.26 0.30
C VAL A 120 10.77 16.88 0.48
N VAL A 121 11.37 15.86 -0.11
CA VAL A 121 10.94 14.46 0.05
C VAL A 121 12.12 13.65 0.55
N SER A 122 11.98 12.99 1.69
CA SER A 122 12.92 11.95 2.14
C SER A 122 12.35 10.59 1.80
N GLU A 123 13.01 9.86 0.90
CA GLU A 123 12.51 8.59 0.38
C GLU A 123 13.66 7.63 0.08
N ILE A 124 13.37 6.34 0.13
CA ILE A 124 14.34 5.27 -0.15
C ILE A 124 14.50 5.01 -1.67
N THR A 125 13.64 5.62 -2.48
CA THR A 125 13.58 5.48 -3.93
C THR A 125 13.10 6.77 -4.57
N ASP A 126 13.69 7.10 -5.72
CA ASP A 126 13.24 8.19 -6.58
C ASP A 126 11.99 7.83 -7.42
N GLN A 127 11.58 6.56 -7.42
CA GLN A 127 10.49 6.05 -8.26
C GLN A 127 9.10 6.17 -7.62
N SER A 128 8.97 6.83 -6.46
CA SER A 128 7.66 7.06 -5.85
C SER A 128 6.91 8.20 -6.55
N ASP A 129 5.58 8.12 -6.59
CA ASP A 129 4.75 9.15 -7.21
C ASP A 129 4.96 10.54 -6.61
N THR A 130 5.28 10.61 -5.30
CA THR A 130 5.51 11.88 -4.59
C THR A 130 6.92 12.43 -4.85
N ALA A 131 7.93 11.55 -4.98
CA ALA A 131 9.30 11.98 -5.31
C ALA A 131 9.35 12.73 -6.66
N GLY A 132 8.49 12.38 -7.62
CA GLY A 132 8.38 13.07 -8.90
C GLY A 132 7.96 14.55 -8.83
N PHE A 133 7.49 15.05 -7.68
CA PHE A 133 7.16 16.46 -7.46
C PHE A 133 8.23 17.19 -6.62
N ALA A 134 9.21 16.48 -6.06
CA ALA A 134 10.15 17.05 -5.11
C ALA A 134 11.05 18.11 -5.76
N HIS A 135 11.22 19.24 -5.08
CA HIS A 135 12.27 20.22 -5.40
C HIS A 135 13.63 19.75 -4.84
N LEU A 136 13.59 19.02 -3.72
CA LEU A 136 14.74 18.39 -3.10
C LEU A 136 14.38 16.98 -2.67
N LEU A 137 15.03 15.98 -3.28
CA LEU A 137 14.90 14.58 -2.90
C LEU A 137 16.11 14.18 -2.02
N LEU A 138 15.84 13.81 -0.78
CA LEU A 138 16.85 13.38 0.19
C LEU A 138 16.87 11.85 0.27
N PRO A 139 18.03 11.20 0.05
CA PRO A 139 18.14 9.75 0.11
C PRO A 139 18.05 9.27 1.56
N ALA A 140 16.95 8.59 1.89
CA ALA A 140 16.65 8.13 3.25
C ALA A 140 17.09 6.67 3.46
N ALA A 141 17.58 6.37 4.67
CA ALA A 141 17.93 4.99 5.04
C ALA A 141 16.69 4.09 5.11
N ALA A 142 16.79 2.93 4.47
CA ALA A 142 15.76 1.90 4.50
C ALA A 142 15.73 1.15 5.84
N TRP A 143 14.69 0.32 6.05
CA TRP A 143 14.47 -0.42 7.29
C TRP A 143 15.70 -1.22 7.76
N GLY A 144 16.37 -1.93 6.85
CA GLY A 144 17.54 -2.75 7.20
C GLY A 144 18.84 -1.97 7.42
N GLU A 145 18.86 -0.69 7.04
CA GLU A 145 20.05 0.18 7.05
C GLU A 145 20.08 1.10 8.27
N LYS A 146 18.95 1.26 8.97
CA LYS A 146 18.83 2.16 10.12
C LYS A 146 18.39 1.45 11.39
N GLY A 147 18.95 1.93 12.50
CA GLY A 147 18.49 1.57 13.84
C GLY A 147 17.34 2.47 14.31
N GLY A 148 16.51 1.92 15.18
CA GLY A 148 15.54 2.67 15.98
C GLY A 148 14.81 1.79 16.98
N ALA A 149 13.68 2.28 17.48
CA ALA A 149 12.72 1.46 18.22
C ALA A 149 11.35 1.54 17.52
N VAL A 150 10.61 0.44 17.59
CA VAL A 150 9.27 0.33 17.02
C VAL A 150 8.29 -0.16 18.07
N THR A 151 7.08 0.38 18.09
CA THR A 151 6.01 -0.04 18.98
C THR A 151 4.87 -0.63 18.18
N ASN A 152 4.54 -1.90 18.47
CA ASN A 152 3.49 -2.64 17.77
C ASN A 152 2.07 -2.33 18.32
N SER A 153 1.05 -2.97 17.75
CA SER A 153 -0.37 -2.73 18.12
C SER A 153 -0.72 -3.09 19.57
N GLU A 154 0.06 -3.96 20.23
CA GLU A 154 -0.11 -4.35 21.63
C GLU A 154 0.77 -3.54 22.59
N ARG A 155 1.32 -2.40 22.15
CA ARG A 155 2.19 -1.49 22.92
C ARG A 155 3.57 -2.05 23.26
N THR A 156 3.97 -3.16 22.63
CA THR A 156 5.29 -3.74 22.83
C THR A 156 6.30 -2.95 22.01
N LEU A 157 7.15 -2.22 22.72
CA LEU A 157 8.33 -1.57 22.20
C LEU A 157 9.39 -2.63 21.90
N SER A 158 10.07 -2.53 20.77
CA SER A 158 11.14 -3.44 20.36
C SER A 158 12.27 -2.68 19.66
N ARG A 159 13.51 -3.11 19.88
CA ARG A 159 14.69 -2.56 19.20
C ARG A 159 14.74 -3.06 17.75
N GLN A 160 14.81 -2.13 16.80
CA GLN A 160 15.14 -2.41 15.40
C GLN A 160 16.62 -2.16 15.19
N ARG A 161 17.38 -3.22 14.84
CA ARG A 161 18.83 -3.13 14.61
C ARG A 161 19.13 -3.12 13.12
N PRO A 162 20.07 -2.27 12.66
CA PRO A 162 20.53 -2.34 11.28
C PRO A 162 21.23 -3.70 11.06
N PHE A 163 20.97 -4.31 9.92
CA PHE A 163 21.66 -5.54 9.47
C PHE A 163 22.30 -5.39 8.09
N LEU A 164 22.19 -4.19 7.50
CA LEU A 164 22.88 -3.78 6.28
C LEU A 164 23.58 -2.44 6.53
N PRO A 165 24.75 -2.20 5.93
CA PRO A 165 25.33 -0.87 5.89
C PRO A 165 24.48 0.06 5.00
N PRO A 166 24.30 1.35 5.36
CA PRO A 166 23.68 2.32 4.45
C PRO A 166 24.48 2.46 3.15
N PRO A 167 23.83 2.47 1.98
CA PRO A 167 24.54 2.62 0.71
C PRO A 167 24.96 4.08 0.48
N GLY A 168 26.22 4.28 0.05
CA GLY A 168 26.74 5.59 -0.32
C GLY A 168 26.59 6.65 0.77
N GLU A 169 25.94 7.78 0.44
CA GLU A 169 25.73 8.91 1.35
C GLU A 169 24.39 8.86 2.09
N VAL A 170 23.66 7.75 2.02
CA VAL A 170 22.37 7.58 2.70
C VAL A 170 22.51 7.82 4.20
N ARG A 171 21.52 8.54 4.77
CA ARG A 171 21.42 8.83 6.20
C ARG A 171 20.01 8.57 6.71
N PRO A 172 19.83 8.24 8.00
CA PRO A 172 18.50 8.13 8.59
C PRO A 172 17.82 9.49 8.70
N ASP A 173 16.49 9.49 8.70
CA ASP A 173 15.67 10.71 8.70
C ASP A 173 15.97 11.66 9.88
N TRP A 174 16.24 11.10 11.08
CA TRP A 174 16.58 11.89 12.26
C TRP A 174 17.87 12.69 12.08
N TRP A 175 18.83 12.16 11.32
CA TRP A 175 20.08 12.84 11.04
C TRP A 175 19.81 14.06 10.16
N ALA A 176 19.01 13.91 9.10
CA ALA A 176 18.65 15.01 8.22
C ALA A 176 17.93 16.13 8.99
N LEU A 177 16.97 15.77 9.86
CA LEU A 177 16.28 16.72 10.73
C LEU A 177 17.26 17.45 11.67
N THR A 178 18.19 16.72 12.28
CA THR A 178 19.25 17.29 13.13
C THR A 178 20.13 18.27 12.36
N GLN A 179 20.53 17.93 11.13
CA GLN A 179 21.37 18.77 10.28
C GLN A 179 20.68 20.07 9.85
N VAL A 180 19.38 20.00 9.56
CA VAL A 180 18.56 21.17 9.25
C VAL A 180 18.43 22.06 10.49
N ALA A 181 18.10 21.48 11.65
CA ALA A 181 17.97 22.24 12.90
C ALA A 181 19.28 22.95 13.28
N ARG A 182 20.43 22.29 13.16
CA ARG A 182 21.76 22.90 13.37
C ARG A 182 22.01 24.10 12.46
N ARG A 183 21.71 23.97 11.16
CA ARG A 183 21.86 25.06 10.17
C ARG A 183 20.90 26.23 10.40
N LEU A 184 19.77 25.99 11.07
CA LEU A 184 18.84 27.02 11.51
C LEU A 184 19.22 27.66 12.86
N GLY A 185 20.35 27.27 13.46
CA GLY A 185 20.86 27.82 14.72
C GLY A 185 20.39 27.11 15.98
N PHE A 186 19.72 25.96 15.87
CA PHE A 186 19.23 25.17 17.01
C PHE A 186 20.19 24.05 17.45
N GLU A 187 21.50 24.22 17.23
CA GLU A 187 22.48 23.15 17.45
C GLU A 187 22.48 22.59 18.88
N GLN A 188 22.32 23.46 19.88
CA GLN A 188 22.27 23.07 21.28
C GLN A 188 21.05 22.18 21.62
N ALA A 189 19.92 22.38 20.92
CA ALA A 189 18.69 21.59 21.10
C ALA A 189 18.68 20.31 20.25
N PHE A 190 19.59 20.19 19.28
CA PHE A 190 19.73 19.01 18.42
C PHE A 190 21.18 18.47 18.45
N PRO A 191 21.71 18.10 19.63
CA PRO A 191 23.08 17.61 19.79
C PRO A 191 23.24 16.12 19.41
N TYR A 192 22.24 15.52 18.76
CA TYR A 192 22.18 14.08 18.54
C TYR A 192 23.24 13.58 17.56
N GLU A 193 23.91 12.50 17.95
CA GLU A 193 24.88 11.75 17.16
C GLU A 193 24.47 10.28 16.98
N HIS A 194 23.50 9.80 17.77
CA HIS A 194 22.97 8.44 17.71
C HIS A 194 21.49 8.39 18.09
N GLU A 195 20.70 7.47 17.52
CA GLU A 195 19.26 7.33 17.82
C GLU A 195 18.96 6.99 19.29
N HIS A 196 19.94 6.41 19.98
CA HIS A 196 19.92 6.11 21.41
C HIS A 196 19.63 7.36 22.26
N GLN A 197 20.28 8.48 21.92
CA GLN A 197 20.13 9.73 22.66
C GLN A 197 18.70 10.29 22.51
N ILE A 198 18.15 10.21 21.29
CA ILE A 198 16.77 10.61 20.98
C ILE A 198 15.78 9.71 21.75
N PHE A 199 16.04 8.40 21.76
CA PHE A 199 15.22 7.44 22.51
C PHE A 199 15.21 7.74 24.00
N CYS A 200 16.37 7.98 24.61
CA CYS A 200 16.50 8.29 26.02
C CYS A 200 15.82 9.63 26.38
N GLU A 201 15.92 10.66 25.54
CA GLU A 201 15.19 11.91 25.73
C GLU A 201 13.67 11.67 25.67
N HIS A 202 13.18 10.93 24.67
CA HIS A 202 11.76 10.60 24.55
C HIS A 202 11.26 9.82 25.78
N ALA A 203 12.06 8.87 26.28
CA ALA A 203 11.75 8.14 27.48
C ALA A 203 11.69 9.05 28.71
N ALA A 204 12.66 9.95 28.88
CA ALA A 204 12.64 10.95 29.95
C ALA A 204 11.37 11.83 29.89
N LEU A 205 10.99 12.30 28.69
CA LEU A 205 9.79 13.11 28.48
C LEU A 205 8.52 12.38 28.92
N SER A 206 8.43 11.08 28.64
CA SER A 206 7.23 10.29 28.97
C SER A 206 6.93 10.24 30.48
N GLY A 207 7.96 10.31 31.32
CA GLY A 207 7.83 10.37 32.79
C GLY A 207 7.90 11.78 33.39
N PHE A 208 8.35 12.78 32.63
CA PHE A 208 8.50 14.14 33.13
C PHE A 208 7.15 14.72 33.55
N GLU A 209 7.01 15.01 34.85
CA GLU A 209 5.76 15.45 35.48
C GLU A 209 4.55 14.55 35.13
N ASN A 210 4.76 13.25 34.95
CA ASN A 210 3.71 12.25 34.82
C ASN A 210 3.53 11.55 36.18
N ARG A 211 2.37 11.74 36.82
CA ARG A 211 2.04 11.13 38.11
C ARG A 211 1.02 9.99 37.95
N GLY A 212 0.95 9.41 36.76
CA GLY A 212 0.06 8.31 36.40
C GLY A 212 -1.16 8.74 35.58
N GLU A 213 -1.30 10.02 35.25
CA GLU A 213 -2.40 10.52 34.43
C GLU A 213 -2.30 10.05 32.97
N ARG A 214 -1.07 9.88 32.46
CA ARG A 214 -0.80 9.35 31.11
C ARG A 214 -0.22 7.95 31.22
N HIS A 215 -0.91 6.97 30.64
CA HIS A 215 -0.50 5.57 30.69
C HIS A 215 0.75 5.25 29.85
N PHE A 216 1.05 6.06 28.84
CA PHE A 216 2.32 5.96 28.13
C PHE A 216 3.41 6.57 29.01
N ASP A 217 4.26 5.68 29.53
CA ASP A 217 5.41 6.03 30.37
C ASP A 217 6.46 4.93 30.16
N ILE A 218 7.61 5.29 29.60
CA ILE A 218 8.77 4.41 29.44
C ILE A 218 10.00 5.00 30.16
N SER A 219 9.78 5.85 31.16
CA SER A 219 10.83 6.63 31.83
C SER A 219 11.91 5.82 32.53
N ALA A 220 11.65 4.55 32.86
CA ALA A 220 12.70 3.67 33.37
C ALA A 220 13.81 3.39 32.33
N LEU A 221 13.57 3.72 31.05
CA LEU A 221 14.51 3.57 29.94
C LEU A 221 15.27 4.87 29.61
N ALA A 222 15.06 5.94 30.37
CA ALA A 222 15.63 7.26 30.11
C ALA A 222 17.17 7.34 30.28
N THR A 223 17.75 6.43 31.06
CA THR A 223 19.19 6.47 31.41
C THR A 223 19.96 5.26 30.89
N LEU A 224 19.42 4.56 29.88
CA LEU A 224 20.13 3.45 29.27
C LEU A 224 21.47 3.94 28.71
N THR A 225 22.52 3.15 28.87
CA THR A 225 23.74 3.30 28.08
C THR A 225 23.50 2.81 26.64
N ARG A 226 24.41 3.15 25.72
CA ARG A 226 24.31 2.66 24.34
C ARG A 226 24.31 1.13 24.27
N GLU A 227 25.15 0.47 25.06
CA GLU A 227 25.21 -1.01 25.13
C GLU A 227 23.88 -1.59 25.62
N GLN A 228 23.28 -1.03 26.67
CA GLN A 228 21.97 -1.47 27.17
C GLN A 228 20.85 -1.22 26.17
N TYR A 229 20.89 -0.10 25.44
CA TYR A 229 19.93 0.20 24.37
C TYR A 229 20.05 -0.81 23.22
N GLU A 230 21.27 -1.17 22.82
CA GLU A 230 21.48 -2.21 21.81
C GLU A 230 21.07 -3.60 22.29
N GLY A 231 21.16 -3.87 23.60
CA GLY A 231 20.70 -5.10 24.24
C GLY A 231 19.21 -5.09 24.64
N LEU A 232 18.44 -4.05 24.30
CA LEU A 232 17.07 -3.90 24.77
C LEU A 232 16.16 -5.00 24.21
N GLU A 233 15.61 -5.79 25.14
CA GLU A 233 14.58 -6.80 24.88
C GLU A 233 13.18 -6.17 24.77
N PRO A 234 12.22 -6.81 24.09
CA PRO A 234 10.87 -6.27 23.94
C PRO A 234 10.13 -6.06 25.27
N LEU A 235 9.49 -4.90 25.43
CA LEU A 235 8.73 -4.52 26.63
C LEU A 235 7.42 -3.81 26.26
N SER A 236 6.31 -4.19 26.89
CA SER A 236 5.04 -3.48 26.73
C SER A 236 4.94 -2.33 27.71
N TRP A 237 4.65 -1.11 27.23
CA TRP A 237 4.49 0.03 28.13
C TRP A 237 3.15 0.00 28.89
N PRO A 238 3.08 0.56 30.12
CA PRO A 238 4.14 1.34 30.81
C PRO A 238 5.37 0.52 31.25
N VAL A 239 6.55 1.14 31.14
CA VAL A 239 7.86 0.70 31.65
C VAL A 239 8.42 1.79 32.56
N ASN A 240 8.09 1.73 33.84
CA ASN A 240 8.44 2.76 34.81
C ASN A 240 8.81 2.14 36.17
N ARG A 241 8.98 2.95 37.21
CA ARG A 241 9.37 2.45 38.55
C ARG A 241 8.38 1.43 39.12
N ALA A 242 7.09 1.56 38.83
CA ALA A 242 6.06 0.60 39.27
C ALA A 242 6.02 -0.66 38.40
N HIS A 243 6.39 -0.54 37.11
CA HIS A 243 6.40 -1.61 36.13
C HIS A 243 7.76 -1.74 35.43
N PRO A 244 8.85 -2.10 36.15
CA PRO A 244 10.20 -2.10 35.56
C PRO A 244 10.38 -3.16 34.46
N ALA A 245 9.57 -4.23 34.48
CA ALA A 245 9.53 -5.27 33.46
C ALA A 245 8.42 -5.06 32.41
N GLY A 246 7.81 -3.87 32.37
CA GLY A 246 6.67 -3.56 31.50
C GLY A 246 5.33 -4.04 32.06
N CYS A 247 4.26 -3.71 31.34
CA CYS A 247 2.89 -3.98 31.71
C CYS A 247 2.09 -4.55 30.52
N ARG A 248 1.76 -5.84 30.60
CA ARG A 248 1.07 -6.56 29.52
C ARG A 248 -0.36 -6.08 29.28
N ARG A 249 -1.06 -5.62 30.33
CA ARG A 249 -2.48 -5.28 30.27
C ARG A 249 -2.79 -4.01 31.04
N LEU A 250 -3.59 -3.14 30.41
CA LEU A 250 -4.12 -1.94 31.04
C LEU A 250 -5.53 -2.20 31.58
N PHE A 251 -5.94 -1.38 32.55
CA PHE A 251 -7.31 -1.30 33.08
C PHE A 251 -7.79 -2.54 33.86
N GLU A 252 -6.87 -3.35 34.41
CA GLU A 252 -7.22 -4.51 35.25
C GLU A 252 -7.90 -4.10 36.57
N ASP A 253 -7.63 -2.88 37.02
CA ASP A 253 -8.22 -2.26 38.21
C ASP A 253 -9.55 -1.53 37.94
N GLY A 254 -10.02 -1.53 36.69
CA GLY A 254 -11.23 -0.82 36.27
C GLY A 254 -11.10 0.71 36.25
N ARG A 255 -9.89 1.27 36.34
CA ARG A 255 -9.65 2.71 36.25
C ARG A 255 -9.22 3.08 34.84
N PHE A 256 -10.04 3.86 34.14
CA PHE A 256 -9.83 4.22 32.73
C PHE A 256 -9.03 5.52 32.57
N ALA A 257 -8.53 5.77 31.36
CA ALA A 257 -7.78 6.98 30.98
C ALA A 257 -8.70 8.20 30.81
N THR A 258 -9.55 8.47 31.80
CA THR A 258 -10.45 9.61 31.91
C THR A 258 -10.14 10.38 33.19
N PRO A 259 -10.44 11.70 33.26
CA PRO A 259 -10.10 12.51 34.44
C PRO A 259 -10.65 11.97 35.77
N ASP A 260 -11.80 11.29 35.76
CA ASP A 260 -12.44 10.69 36.93
C ASP A 260 -12.18 9.18 37.07
N GLY A 261 -11.39 8.60 36.16
CA GLY A 261 -11.08 7.17 36.11
C GLY A 261 -12.24 6.28 35.67
N ARG A 262 -13.39 6.84 35.27
CA ARG A 262 -14.59 6.08 34.87
C ARG A 262 -14.67 5.93 33.35
N ALA A 263 -15.13 4.76 32.89
CA ALA A 263 -15.43 4.57 31.48
C ALA A 263 -16.57 5.50 31.01
N ARG A 264 -16.53 5.88 29.73
CA ARG A 264 -17.57 6.72 29.09
C ARG A 264 -18.19 5.97 27.93
N LEU A 265 -19.51 5.81 27.95
CA LEU A 265 -20.26 5.30 26.80
C LEU A 265 -20.55 6.46 25.85
N VAL A 266 -20.29 6.25 24.55
CA VAL A 266 -20.52 7.26 23.50
C VAL A 266 -21.75 6.88 22.69
N VAL A 267 -22.71 7.79 22.48
CA VAL A 267 -23.89 7.48 21.66
C VAL A 267 -23.49 7.45 20.18
N PRO A 268 -23.61 6.30 19.47
CA PRO A 268 -23.24 6.24 18.07
C PRO A 268 -24.11 7.16 17.21
N ALA A 269 -23.48 7.88 16.29
CA ALA A 269 -24.21 8.69 15.31
C ALA A 269 -25.09 7.79 14.41
N GLU A 270 -26.30 8.25 14.10
CA GLU A 270 -27.17 7.54 13.16
C GLU A 270 -26.55 7.50 11.76
N PRO A 271 -26.58 6.35 11.07
CA PRO A 271 -26.12 6.28 9.69
C PRO A 271 -27.06 7.09 8.77
N GLY A 272 -26.50 8.01 7.99
CA GLY A 272 -27.25 8.71 6.95
C GLY A 272 -27.68 7.80 5.80
N PRO A 273 -28.69 8.19 4.99
CA PRO A 273 -29.21 7.39 3.89
C PRO A 273 -28.17 7.09 2.81
N VAL A 274 -28.15 5.86 2.28
CA VAL A 274 -27.24 5.45 1.20
C VAL A 274 -27.86 5.71 -0.17
N THR A 275 -27.68 6.94 -0.64
CA THR A 275 -27.71 7.47 -2.02
C THR A 275 -27.24 6.64 -3.23
N LEU A 276 -27.70 5.42 -3.59
CA LEU A 276 -27.07 4.59 -4.66
C LEU A 276 -26.87 5.24 -6.05
N ALA A 277 -27.45 6.40 -6.35
CA ALA A 277 -27.14 7.13 -7.57
C ALA A 277 -25.66 7.57 -7.59
N PRO A 278 -24.84 7.08 -8.53
CA PRO A 278 -23.47 7.57 -8.70
C PRO A 278 -23.51 8.95 -9.35
N ALA A 279 -22.57 9.80 -8.98
CA ALA A 279 -22.33 11.03 -9.72
C ALA A 279 -21.22 10.77 -10.77
N GLN A 280 -21.55 11.12 -12.00
CA GLN A 280 -20.77 10.83 -13.21
C GLN A 280 -20.15 12.12 -13.76
N ARG A 281 -19.00 12.00 -14.43
CA ARG A 281 -18.40 13.10 -15.22
C ARG A 281 -18.78 13.00 -16.70
N GLY A 282 -19.21 11.83 -17.16
CA GLY A 282 -19.61 11.60 -18.56
C GLY A 282 -18.43 11.26 -19.47
N GLU A 283 -17.28 10.86 -18.93
CA GLU A 283 -16.08 10.46 -19.68
C GLU A 283 -16.10 8.96 -20.07
N THR A 284 -17.07 8.20 -19.55
CA THR A 284 -17.24 6.77 -19.84
C THR A 284 -18.33 6.49 -20.89
N PRO A 285 -18.14 5.51 -21.80
CA PRO A 285 -19.19 5.06 -22.73
C PRO A 285 -20.42 4.50 -22.01
N ALA A 286 -21.58 4.58 -22.67
CA ALA A 286 -22.77 3.82 -22.31
C ALA A 286 -22.81 2.49 -23.10
N PRO A 287 -23.42 1.41 -22.56
CA PRO A 287 -24.08 1.30 -21.26
C PRO A 287 -23.08 1.14 -20.09
N GLY A 288 -23.55 1.37 -18.87
CA GLY A 288 -22.78 1.18 -17.65
C GLY A 288 -23.68 0.88 -16.44
N VAL A 289 -23.05 0.68 -15.28
CA VAL A 289 -23.73 0.35 -14.02
C VAL A 289 -23.15 1.15 -12.86
N GLY A 290 -24.03 1.60 -11.95
CA GLY A 290 -23.64 2.25 -10.71
C GLY A 290 -23.32 1.23 -9.61
N LEU A 291 -22.17 1.37 -8.96
CA LEU A 291 -21.69 0.43 -7.94
C LEU A 291 -21.17 1.16 -6.69
N LEU A 292 -21.23 0.47 -5.55
CA LEU A 292 -20.55 0.85 -4.32
C LEU A 292 -19.15 0.20 -4.28
N LEU A 293 -18.12 1.02 -4.45
CA LEU A 293 -16.73 0.59 -4.48
C LEU A 293 -16.10 0.57 -3.08
N ASN A 294 -15.58 -0.60 -2.72
CA ASN A 294 -14.74 -0.80 -1.56
C ASN A 294 -13.27 -0.95 -1.99
N SER A 295 -12.37 -0.18 -1.37
CA SER A 295 -10.93 -0.32 -1.58
C SER A 295 -10.29 -1.23 -0.55
N GLY A 296 -9.35 -2.08 -0.97
CA GLY A 296 -8.66 -2.99 -0.04
C GLY A 296 -7.20 -3.24 -0.37
N ARG A 297 -6.70 -4.38 0.10
CA ARG A 297 -5.30 -4.78 -0.01
C ARG A 297 -5.21 -6.22 -0.50
N LEU A 298 -4.15 -6.49 -1.23
CA LEU A 298 -3.64 -7.80 -1.58
C LEU A 298 -2.64 -8.23 -0.52
N ARG A 299 -2.59 -9.54 -0.25
CA ARG A 299 -1.66 -10.12 0.73
C ARG A 299 -0.20 -9.81 0.37
N ASP A 300 0.16 -10.02 -0.89
CA ASP A 300 1.56 -9.99 -1.34
C ASP A 300 2.08 -8.57 -1.63
N GLN A 301 1.22 -7.55 -1.54
CA GLN A 301 1.58 -6.18 -1.86
C GLN A 301 1.48 -5.26 -0.65
N TRP A 302 2.46 -4.36 -0.50
CA TRP A 302 2.49 -3.39 0.58
C TRP A 302 2.27 -1.97 0.08
N HIS A 303 1.16 -1.35 0.51
CA HIS A 303 0.79 0.03 0.17
C HIS A 303 1.00 0.32 -1.33
N THR A 304 1.77 1.33 -1.70
CA THR A 304 1.92 1.82 -3.08
C THR A 304 3.03 1.10 -3.86
N MET A 305 3.36 -0.14 -3.44
CA MET A 305 4.37 -1.00 -4.07
C MET A 305 5.78 -0.42 -4.22
N THR A 306 6.15 0.67 -3.52
CA THR A 306 7.51 1.27 -3.57
C THR A 306 8.61 0.35 -3.02
N ARG A 307 8.24 -0.81 -2.47
CA ARG A 307 9.16 -1.88 -2.05
C ARG A 307 8.76 -3.21 -2.68
N THR A 308 7.52 -3.65 -2.46
CA THR A 308 7.04 -4.95 -2.95
C THR A 308 6.92 -5.01 -4.47
N GLY A 309 6.77 -3.87 -5.15
CA GLY A 309 6.78 -3.74 -6.61
C GLY A 309 8.14 -4.02 -7.25
N HIS A 310 9.23 -4.06 -6.48
CA HIS A 310 10.55 -4.50 -6.97
C HIS A 310 10.77 -6.00 -6.81
N VAL A 311 9.92 -6.69 -6.05
CA VAL A 311 10.06 -8.13 -5.80
C VAL A 311 9.14 -8.88 -6.75
N ALA A 312 9.68 -9.39 -7.85
CA ALA A 312 8.92 -10.07 -8.89
C ALA A 312 7.99 -11.16 -8.34
N ARG A 313 8.50 -11.98 -7.41
CA ARG A 313 7.74 -13.07 -6.78
C ARG A 313 6.45 -12.61 -6.08
N LEU A 314 6.41 -11.39 -5.55
CA LEU A 314 5.23 -10.86 -4.88
C LEU A 314 4.13 -10.41 -5.86
N GLN A 315 4.45 -10.25 -7.13
CA GLN A 315 3.51 -9.79 -8.16
C GLN A 315 2.94 -10.93 -9.01
N GLU A 316 3.48 -12.15 -8.92
CA GLU A 316 3.11 -13.23 -9.84
C GLU A 316 1.66 -13.70 -9.69
N ALA A 317 1.10 -13.68 -8.48
CA ALA A 317 -0.27 -14.13 -8.23
C ALA A 317 -1.33 -13.13 -8.75
N GLU A 318 -1.11 -11.84 -8.50
CA GLU A 318 -2.02 -10.75 -8.90
C GLU A 318 -1.21 -9.60 -9.53
N PRO A 319 -0.74 -9.75 -10.78
CA PRO A 319 0.19 -8.81 -11.41
C PRO A 319 -0.45 -7.53 -11.92
N TRP A 320 -1.77 -7.52 -12.11
CA TRP A 320 -2.49 -6.46 -12.82
C TRP A 320 -3.58 -5.86 -11.93
N PRO A 321 -3.87 -4.55 -12.07
CA PRO A 321 -4.95 -3.93 -11.33
C PRO A 321 -6.29 -4.51 -11.80
N THR A 322 -7.06 -5.05 -10.86
CA THR A 322 -8.39 -5.62 -11.14
C THR A 322 -9.50 -4.88 -10.40
N LEU A 323 -10.68 -4.85 -11.03
CA LEU A 323 -11.94 -4.52 -10.40
C LEU A 323 -12.76 -5.81 -10.27
N ARG A 324 -12.96 -6.25 -9.03
CA ARG A 324 -13.73 -7.43 -8.70
C ARG A 324 -15.22 -7.10 -8.63
N LEU A 325 -16.04 -7.90 -9.31
CA LEU A 325 -17.46 -7.69 -9.53
C LEU A 325 -18.27 -8.98 -9.45
N GLY A 326 -19.56 -8.85 -9.11
CA GLY A 326 -20.55 -9.92 -9.20
C GLY A 326 -20.88 -10.30 -10.65
N ALA A 327 -21.44 -11.50 -10.83
CA ALA A 327 -21.73 -12.04 -12.16
C ALA A 327 -22.85 -11.27 -12.89
N ALA A 328 -23.83 -10.71 -12.17
CA ALA A 328 -24.87 -9.91 -12.82
C ALA A 328 -24.31 -8.57 -13.32
N SER A 329 -23.45 -7.93 -12.52
CA SER A 329 -22.77 -6.69 -12.90
C SER A 329 -21.92 -6.87 -14.17
N LEU A 330 -21.16 -7.96 -14.29
CA LEU A 330 -20.40 -8.29 -15.51
C LEU A 330 -21.30 -8.50 -16.73
N ARG A 331 -22.42 -9.21 -16.58
CA ARG A 331 -23.40 -9.40 -17.67
C ARG A 331 -24.01 -8.08 -18.13
N THR A 332 -24.36 -7.19 -17.21
CA THR A 332 -24.88 -5.84 -17.53
C THR A 332 -23.86 -5.02 -18.31
N LEU A 333 -22.58 -5.15 -17.96
CA LEU A 333 -21.48 -4.49 -18.65
C LEU A 333 -21.14 -5.11 -20.01
N GLY A 334 -21.59 -6.35 -20.28
CA GLY A 334 -21.15 -7.12 -21.44
C GLY A 334 -19.64 -7.41 -21.42
N ALA A 335 -19.07 -7.56 -20.22
CA ALA A 335 -17.64 -7.71 -20.01
C ALA A 335 -17.29 -9.09 -19.41
N GLU A 336 -16.17 -9.64 -19.85
CA GLU A 336 -15.60 -10.90 -19.37
C GLU A 336 -14.35 -10.65 -18.50
N PRO A 337 -13.98 -11.59 -17.62
CA PRO A 337 -12.76 -11.45 -16.82
C PRO A 337 -11.50 -11.24 -17.68
N GLY A 338 -10.84 -10.10 -17.49
CA GLY A 338 -9.68 -9.66 -18.28
C GLY A 338 -9.98 -8.51 -19.24
N ASP A 339 -11.24 -8.17 -19.47
CA ASP A 339 -11.59 -6.96 -20.23
C ASP A 339 -11.26 -5.70 -19.44
N LEU A 340 -10.85 -4.63 -20.14
CA LEU A 340 -10.57 -3.36 -19.50
C LEU A 340 -11.89 -2.64 -19.17
N LEU A 341 -12.05 -2.21 -17.92
CA LEU A 341 -13.18 -1.43 -17.46
C LEU A 341 -12.75 0.02 -17.21
N ALA A 342 -13.64 0.96 -17.51
CA ALA A 342 -13.53 2.35 -17.12
C ALA A 342 -14.39 2.60 -15.88
N ILE A 343 -13.81 3.24 -14.88
CA ILE A 343 -14.39 3.41 -13.54
C ILE A 343 -14.36 4.88 -13.22
N GLU A 344 -15.53 5.50 -13.12
CA GLU A 344 -15.69 6.93 -12.95
C GLU A 344 -16.34 7.26 -11.61
N SER A 345 -15.92 8.37 -11.03
CA SER A 345 -16.53 9.03 -9.88
C SER A 345 -16.53 10.55 -10.11
N GLU A 346 -17.13 11.32 -9.19
CA GLU A 346 -16.97 12.78 -9.19
C GLU A 346 -15.50 13.23 -9.17
N GLN A 347 -14.62 12.47 -8.54
CA GLN A 347 -13.21 12.83 -8.37
C GLN A 347 -12.36 12.53 -9.61
N GLY A 348 -12.69 11.50 -10.37
CA GLY A 348 -11.94 11.18 -11.58
C GLY A 348 -12.22 9.80 -12.16
N LEU A 349 -11.31 9.38 -13.04
CA LEU A 349 -11.40 8.19 -13.88
C LEU A 349 -10.23 7.24 -13.64
N ALA A 350 -10.53 5.97 -13.34
CA ALA A 350 -9.58 4.87 -13.28
C ALA A 350 -9.91 3.79 -14.33
N HIS A 351 -8.94 2.93 -14.60
CA HIS A 351 -9.11 1.75 -15.43
C HIS A 351 -8.47 0.54 -14.76
N ALA A 352 -9.18 -0.58 -14.78
CA ALA A 352 -8.74 -1.85 -14.23
C ALA A 352 -9.35 -3.01 -15.01
N LEU A 353 -8.73 -4.17 -14.93
CA LEU A 353 -9.22 -5.38 -15.59
C LEU A 353 -10.40 -5.96 -14.81
N ALA A 354 -11.42 -6.42 -15.52
CA ALA A 354 -12.55 -7.11 -14.92
C ALA A 354 -12.12 -8.42 -14.26
N GLU A 355 -12.59 -8.66 -13.04
CA GLU A 355 -12.44 -9.93 -12.35
C GLU A 355 -13.76 -10.33 -11.69
N ARG A 356 -14.13 -11.61 -11.79
CA ARG A 356 -15.35 -12.13 -11.18
C ARG A 356 -15.07 -12.50 -9.73
N ASP A 357 -15.91 -12.04 -8.82
CA ASP A 357 -15.90 -12.43 -7.41
C ASP A 357 -17.32 -12.72 -6.92
N GLU A 358 -17.61 -13.99 -6.67
CA GLU A 358 -18.91 -14.46 -6.19
C GLU A 358 -19.13 -14.19 -4.70
N GLY A 359 -18.08 -13.77 -3.97
CA GLY A 359 -18.20 -13.34 -2.58
C GLY A 359 -18.75 -11.91 -2.42
N LEU A 360 -18.83 -11.14 -3.51
CA LEU A 360 -19.39 -9.80 -3.51
C LEU A 360 -20.91 -9.84 -3.68
N ARG A 361 -21.59 -8.92 -3.00
CA ARG A 361 -23.02 -8.68 -3.23
C ARG A 361 -23.19 -7.94 -4.54
N GLU A 362 -24.29 -8.20 -5.24
CA GLU A 362 -24.61 -7.43 -6.45
C GLU A 362 -24.78 -5.94 -6.13
N GLY A 363 -24.25 -5.08 -6.99
CA GLY A 363 -24.15 -3.64 -6.73
C GLY A 363 -22.90 -3.20 -5.95
N GLU A 364 -22.06 -4.13 -5.49
CA GLU A 364 -20.78 -3.85 -4.85
C GLU A 364 -19.60 -4.18 -5.78
N ALA A 365 -18.49 -3.46 -5.58
CA ALA A 365 -17.23 -3.70 -6.28
C ALA A 365 -16.05 -3.63 -5.32
N PHE A 366 -14.98 -4.33 -5.63
CA PHE A 366 -13.72 -4.28 -4.88
C PHE A 366 -12.53 -3.98 -5.77
N MET A 367 -11.69 -3.03 -5.37
CA MET A 367 -10.45 -2.70 -6.07
C MET A 367 -9.29 -2.54 -5.08
N PRO A 368 -8.16 -3.24 -5.25
CA PRO A 368 -7.01 -3.05 -4.39
C PRO A 368 -6.35 -1.68 -4.58
N MET A 369 -5.81 -1.11 -3.51
CA MET A 369 -5.23 0.25 -3.54
C MET A 369 -3.82 0.35 -4.12
N HIS A 370 -3.19 -0.77 -4.47
CA HIS A 370 -1.73 -0.83 -4.59
C HIS A 370 -1.14 -0.13 -5.80
N TRP A 371 -1.87 -0.11 -6.91
CA TRP A 371 -1.39 0.51 -8.13
C TRP A 371 -1.45 2.04 -8.02
N SER A 372 -0.36 2.68 -8.43
CA SER A 372 -0.20 4.14 -8.54
C SER A 372 0.29 4.48 -9.95
N GLU A 373 0.51 5.76 -10.28
CA GLU A 373 1.06 6.15 -11.59
C GLU A 373 2.46 5.57 -11.81
N ALA A 374 3.21 5.29 -10.74
CA ALA A 374 4.48 4.57 -10.81
C ALA A 374 4.33 3.09 -11.24
N HIS A 375 3.13 2.48 -11.14
CA HIS A 375 2.91 1.06 -11.45
C HIS A 375 1.81 0.82 -12.50
N GLY A 376 1.05 1.85 -12.86
CA GLY A 376 0.09 1.81 -13.94
C GLY A 376 -0.55 3.17 -14.20
N ARG A 377 -0.62 3.55 -15.48
CA ARG A 377 -1.31 4.76 -15.90
C ARG A 377 -2.81 4.57 -15.75
N GLY A 378 -3.44 5.41 -14.93
CA GLY A 378 -4.88 5.30 -14.73
C GLY A 378 -5.33 4.18 -13.79
N ALA A 379 -4.41 3.50 -13.10
CA ALA A 379 -4.73 2.28 -12.35
C ALA A 379 -5.02 2.47 -10.86
N GLY A 380 -4.84 3.68 -10.31
CA GLY A 380 -4.92 3.91 -8.87
C GLY A 380 -6.32 4.21 -8.35
N VAL A 381 -6.85 3.36 -7.47
CA VAL A 381 -8.21 3.48 -6.89
C VAL A 381 -8.46 4.81 -6.17
N ASN A 382 -7.43 5.39 -5.54
CA ASN A 382 -7.60 6.55 -4.67
C ASN A 382 -7.98 7.84 -5.41
N ARG A 383 -7.87 7.86 -6.74
CA ARG A 383 -8.43 8.95 -7.57
C ARG A 383 -9.95 8.94 -7.63
N LEU A 384 -10.57 7.83 -7.23
CA LEU A 384 -12.03 7.64 -7.22
C LEU A 384 -12.64 7.96 -5.86
N VAL A 385 -11.80 8.26 -4.87
CA VAL A 385 -12.21 8.40 -3.48
C VAL A 385 -12.36 9.87 -3.15
N ALA A 386 -13.57 10.28 -2.79
CA ALA A 386 -13.84 11.63 -2.31
C ALA A 386 -13.02 11.95 -1.04
N PRO A 387 -12.54 13.20 -0.87
CA PRO A 387 -11.79 13.64 0.31
C PRO A 387 -12.69 13.84 1.54
N ARG A 388 -13.72 13.01 1.70
CA ARG A 388 -14.65 13.06 2.84
C ARG A 388 -14.01 12.39 4.04
N VAL A 389 -13.92 13.12 5.14
CA VAL A 389 -13.26 12.66 6.37
C VAL A 389 -14.22 12.55 7.55
N ASP A 390 -13.84 11.75 8.53
CA ASP A 390 -14.42 11.76 9.87
C ASP A 390 -14.23 13.13 10.53
N PRO A 391 -15.26 13.80 11.06
CA PRO A 391 -15.09 15.11 11.70
C PRO A 391 -14.14 15.09 12.90
N LEU A 392 -14.13 13.99 13.67
CA LEU A 392 -13.31 13.89 14.88
C LEU A 392 -11.86 13.54 14.56
N SER A 393 -11.63 12.42 13.88
CA SER A 393 -10.28 11.89 13.60
C SER A 393 -9.65 12.43 12.32
N GLY A 394 -10.45 12.95 11.37
CA GLY A 394 -10.02 13.31 10.02
C GLY A 394 -9.64 12.13 9.14
N GLN A 395 -10.02 10.90 9.50
CA GLN A 395 -9.76 9.73 8.66
C GLN A 395 -10.66 9.72 7.41
N PRO A 396 -10.11 9.50 6.20
CA PRO A 396 -10.92 9.47 4.98
C PRO A 396 -11.82 8.24 4.83
N ALA A 397 -12.95 8.43 4.14
CA ALA A 397 -13.96 7.40 3.87
C ALA A 397 -13.61 6.46 2.70
N PHE A 398 -12.48 5.75 2.75
CA PHE A 398 -11.97 4.93 1.64
C PHE A 398 -12.83 3.73 1.20
N LYS A 399 -13.76 3.28 2.04
CA LYS A 399 -14.44 1.97 1.91
C LYS A 399 -15.81 2.05 1.23
N GLN A 400 -16.24 3.25 0.86
CA GLN A 400 -17.59 3.53 0.39
C GLN A 400 -17.57 4.64 -0.67
N SER A 401 -16.96 4.35 -1.82
CA SER A 401 -16.95 5.27 -2.96
C SER A 401 -18.07 4.93 -3.93
N ARG A 402 -18.71 5.94 -4.52
CA ARG A 402 -19.77 5.74 -5.51
C ARG A 402 -19.15 5.85 -6.88
N VAL A 403 -19.33 4.82 -7.70
CA VAL A 403 -18.71 4.78 -9.03
C VAL A 403 -19.71 4.37 -10.11
N TRP A 404 -19.46 4.87 -11.31
CA TRP A 404 -20.05 4.36 -12.54
C TRP A 404 -19.02 3.54 -13.29
N VAL A 405 -19.41 2.35 -13.74
CA VAL A 405 -18.52 1.43 -14.45
C VAL A 405 -19.06 1.16 -15.85
N SER A 406 -18.17 1.16 -16.84
CA SER A 406 -18.48 0.74 -18.21
C SER A 406 -17.36 -0.14 -18.75
N ALA A 407 -17.67 -0.98 -19.75
CA ALA A 407 -16.63 -1.61 -20.54
C ALA A 407 -15.84 -0.55 -21.33
N ARG A 408 -14.54 -0.76 -21.54
CA ARG A 408 -13.68 0.07 -22.40
C ARG A 408 -13.27 -0.74 -23.62
N PRO A 409 -13.94 -0.54 -24.78
CA PRO A 409 -13.56 -1.20 -26.02
C PRO A 409 -12.12 -0.82 -26.41
N LEU A 410 -11.32 -1.80 -26.79
CA LEU A 410 -9.93 -1.63 -27.17
C LEU A 410 -9.76 -1.83 -28.67
N LEU A 411 -8.90 -1.01 -29.28
CA LEU A 411 -8.44 -1.23 -30.65
C LEU A 411 -7.32 -2.28 -30.68
N TRP A 412 -6.45 -2.28 -29.66
CA TRP A 412 -5.48 -3.33 -29.43
C TRP A 412 -5.01 -3.36 -27.97
N GLN A 413 -4.44 -4.50 -27.58
CA GLN A 413 -3.73 -4.66 -26.32
C GLN A 413 -2.59 -5.66 -26.47
N GLY A 414 -1.64 -5.64 -25.55
CA GLY A 414 -0.48 -6.52 -25.63
C GLY A 414 0.44 -6.44 -24.42
N LEU A 415 1.48 -7.26 -24.44
CA LEU A 415 2.53 -7.32 -23.43
C LEU A 415 3.84 -6.79 -24.00
N TRP A 416 4.35 -5.73 -23.39
CA TRP A 416 5.72 -5.25 -23.56
C TRP A 416 6.64 -5.93 -22.56
N LEU A 417 7.79 -6.42 -23.01
CA LEU A 417 8.85 -6.96 -22.16
C LEU A 417 10.18 -6.29 -22.52
N GLY A 418 10.88 -5.73 -21.54
CA GLY A 418 12.16 -5.07 -21.75
C GLY A 418 12.82 -4.61 -20.46
N SER A 419 14.11 -4.27 -20.51
CA SER A 419 14.83 -3.68 -19.38
C SER A 419 14.35 -2.28 -19.03
N GLU A 420 13.89 -1.55 -20.05
CA GLU A 420 13.33 -0.20 -19.93
C GLU A 420 11.81 -0.22 -20.10
N PRO A 421 11.09 0.72 -19.47
CA PRO A 421 9.67 0.91 -19.71
C PRO A 421 9.37 1.24 -21.18
N TRP A 422 8.17 0.87 -21.62
CA TRP A 422 7.61 1.24 -22.90
C TRP A 422 7.65 2.77 -23.08
N ALA A 423 8.37 3.22 -24.11
CA ALA A 423 8.67 4.63 -24.32
C ALA A 423 7.61 5.38 -25.16
N HIS A 424 6.65 4.67 -25.76
CA HIS A 424 5.67 5.31 -26.65
C HIS A 424 4.36 5.63 -25.91
N PRO A 425 3.63 6.68 -26.35
CA PRO A 425 2.32 6.99 -25.79
C PRO A 425 1.35 5.81 -25.95
N VAL A 426 0.70 5.46 -24.85
CA VAL A 426 -0.42 4.52 -24.79
C VAL A 426 -1.34 4.93 -23.64
N GLU A 427 -2.64 4.79 -23.83
CA GLU A 427 -3.68 5.36 -22.98
C GLU A 427 -3.74 4.65 -21.62
N TRP A 428 -3.54 3.33 -21.62
CA TRP A 428 -3.46 2.54 -20.40
C TRP A 428 -2.26 1.61 -20.43
N TRP A 429 -1.60 1.52 -19.28
CA TRP A 429 -0.65 0.46 -19.01
C TRP A 429 -0.64 0.11 -17.53
N ALA A 430 -0.30 -1.14 -17.24
CA ALA A 430 0.08 -1.61 -15.90
C ALA A 430 1.38 -2.41 -16.02
N ARG A 431 2.25 -2.33 -15.01
CA ARG A 431 3.55 -3.01 -15.04
C ARG A 431 3.73 -4.00 -13.90
N ARG A 432 4.51 -5.03 -14.16
CA ARG A 432 5.12 -5.88 -13.15
C ARG A 432 6.62 -6.04 -13.36
N THR A 433 7.35 -6.26 -12.28
CA THR A 433 8.79 -6.59 -12.32
C THR A 433 8.99 -8.09 -12.62
N LEU A 434 9.95 -8.42 -13.48
CA LEU A 434 10.34 -9.78 -13.82
C LEU A 434 11.54 -10.22 -12.96
N GLY A 435 11.56 -11.48 -12.55
CA GLY A 435 12.63 -12.04 -11.71
C GLY A 435 13.92 -12.36 -12.48
N THR A 436 13.85 -12.39 -13.80
CA THR A 436 14.96 -12.71 -14.71
C THR A 436 15.55 -11.45 -15.34
N HIS A 437 16.80 -11.53 -15.81
CA HIS A 437 17.46 -10.49 -16.62
C HIS A 437 17.61 -9.10 -15.96
N GLY A 438 18.05 -9.05 -14.70
CA GLY A 438 18.47 -7.79 -14.08
C GLY A 438 17.33 -6.82 -13.72
N GLY A 439 16.12 -7.34 -13.48
CA GLY A 439 14.97 -6.53 -13.10
C GLY A 439 14.19 -5.97 -14.28
N ALA A 440 14.20 -6.67 -15.42
CA ALA A 440 13.36 -6.35 -16.58
C ALA A 440 11.88 -6.22 -16.18
N LEU A 441 11.11 -5.51 -17.00
CA LEU A 441 9.71 -5.21 -16.76
C LEU A 441 8.83 -5.94 -17.78
N CYS A 442 7.62 -6.28 -17.34
CA CYS A 442 6.51 -6.62 -18.24
C CYS A 442 5.41 -5.57 -18.06
N GLN A 443 4.98 -4.95 -19.15
CA GLN A 443 3.86 -4.00 -19.16
C GLN A 443 2.72 -4.54 -20.01
N TRP A 444 1.53 -4.60 -19.45
CA TRP A 444 0.32 -4.73 -20.24
C TRP A 444 -0.03 -3.35 -20.79
N LEU A 445 -0.07 -3.22 -22.11
CA LEU A 445 -0.43 -2.00 -22.84
C LEU A 445 -1.82 -2.15 -23.46
N ALA A 446 -2.64 -1.10 -23.42
CA ALA A 446 -3.95 -1.09 -24.07
C ALA A 446 -4.26 0.27 -24.70
N SER A 447 -4.77 0.25 -25.93
CA SER A 447 -5.09 1.43 -26.73
C SER A 447 -6.53 1.36 -27.23
N TRP A 448 -7.20 2.51 -27.24
CA TRP A 448 -8.54 2.69 -27.80
C TRP A 448 -8.63 3.88 -28.77
N GLN A 449 -7.52 4.57 -29.03
CA GLN A 449 -7.41 5.65 -30.01
C GLN A 449 -6.51 5.27 -31.18
N GLU A 450 -5.44 4.50 -30.92
CA GLU A 450 -4.51 4.03 -31.95
C GLU A 450 -4.84 2.59 -32.36
N SER A 451 -4.92 2.33 -33.67
CA SER A 451 -5.05 0.98 -34.24
C SER A 451 -3.74 0.19 -34.20
N GLU A 452 -3.84 -1.13 -34.28
CA GLU A 452 -2.70 -2.03 -34.37
C GLU A 452 -1.72 -1.65 -35.51
N ALA A 453 -2.25 -1.29 -36.68
CA ALA A 453 -1.45 -0.92 -37.85
C ALA A 453 -0.68 0.39 -37.65
N GLN A 454 -1.29 1.38 -36.99
CA GLN A 454 -0.63 2.64 -36.62
C GLN A 454 0.49 2.41 -35.60
N SER A 455 0.24 1.57 -34.58
CA SER A 455 1.23 1.19 -33.57
C SER A 455 2.45 0.52 -34.22
N TRP A 456 2.23 -0.45 -35.13
CA TRP A 456 3.32 -1.05 -35.91
C TRP A 456 4.04 -0.04 -36.79
N GLY A 457 3.31 0.83 -37.50
CA GLY A 457 3.91 1.87 -38.35
C GLY A 457 4.80 2.84 -37.56
N ARG A 458 4.49 3.10 -36.29
CA ARG A 458 5.35 3.88 -35.38
C ARG A 458 6.62 3.11 -35.02
N LEU A 459 6.52 1.85 -34.59
CA LEU A 459 7.68 1.02 -34.25
C LEU A 459 8.63 0.84 -35.45
N ASN A 460 8.08 0.53 -36.62
CA ASN A 460 8.86 0.31 -37.83
C ASN A 460 9.70 1.54 -38.23
N ARG A 461 9.20 2.75 -37.96
CA ARG A 461 9.93 4.00 -38.23
C ARG A 461 11.12 4.24 -37.29
N ALA A 462 11.12 3.64 -36.09
CA ALA A 462 12.25 3.74 -35.17
C ALA A 462 13.48 2.94 -35.64
N GLY A 463 13.30 2.02 -36.60
CA GLY A 463 14.32 1.04 -36.98
C GLY A 463 14.55 0.00 -35.88
N ASN A 464 15.16 -1.15 -36.21
CA ASN A 464 15.55 -2.22 -35.27
C ASN A 464 14.47 -3.21 -34.81
N TRP A 465 13.33 -3.29 -35.51
CA TRP A 465 12.24 -4.21 -35.18
C TRP A 465 12.03 -5.29 -36.25
N LEU A 466 11.88 -6.54 -35.80
CA LEU A 466 11.33 -7.63 -36.61
C LEU A 466 9.87 -7.86 -36.21
N ARG A 467 8.98 -8.06 -37.18
CA ARG A 467 7.58 -8.43 -36.93
C ARG A 467 7.31 -9.86 -37.36
N LEU A 468 6.70 -10.62 -36.46
CA LEU A 468 6.20 -11.96 -36.70
C LEU A 468 4.68 -11.96 -36.56
N PRO A 469 3.94 -12.11 -37.67
CA PRO A 469 2.48 -12.29 -37.63
C PRO A 469 2.09 -13.51 -36.79
N GLN A 470 0.97 -13.42 -36.09
CA GLN A 470 0.37 -14.52 -35.33
C GLN A 470 -1.08 -14.71 -35.75
N ALA A 471 -1.68 -15.85 -35.40
CA ALA A 471 -3.09 -16.12 -35.70
C ALA A 471 -4.04 -15.05 -35.12
N ARG A 472 -3.68 -14.45 -33.96
CA ARG A 472 -4.43 -13.38 -33.29
C ARG A 472 -3.48 -12.29 -32.79
N GLY A 473 -2.96 -11.49 -33.72
CA GLY A 473 -2.08 -10.34 -33.45
C GLY A 473 -0.67 -10.52 -34.04
N TRP A 474 0.37 -10.04 -33.35
CA TRP A 474 1.76 -10.19 -33.78
C TRP A 474 2.75 -10.01 -32.63
N LEU A 475 3.96 -10.52 -32.85
CA LEU A 475 5.11 -10.29 -32.00
C LEU A 475 6.09 -9.33 -32.72
N ALA A 476 6.50 -8.26 -32.06
CA ALA A 476 7.62 -7.44 -32.49
C ALA A 476 8.83 -7.70 -31.59
N ILE A 477 10.01 -7.77 -32.21
CA ILE A 477 11.27 -8.12 -31.55
C ILE A 477 12.28 -7.02 -31.85
N GLU A 478 12.78 -6.35 -30.82
CA GLU A 478 13.90 -5.43 -30.95
C GLU A 478 15.20 -6.20 -30.81
N LEU A 479 16.12 -6.03 -31.76
CA LEU A 479 17.45 -6.60 -31.66
C LEU A 479 18.47 -5.51 -31.35
N ARG A 480 19.35 -5.79 -30.38
CA ARG A 480 20.57 -5.01 -30.14
C ARG A 480 21.75 -5.95 -30.13
N GLN A 481 22.74 -5.67 -30.99
CA GLN A 481 23.96 -6.48 -31.12
C GLN A 481 23.67 -7.99 -31.32
N GLY A 482 22.65 -8.33 -32.12
CA GLY A 482 22.25 -9.71 -32.43
C GLY A 482 21.50 -10.45 -31.31
N ARG A 483 21.15 -9.76 -30.21
CA ARG A 483 20.40 -10.32 -29.08
C ARG A 483 19.05 -9.63 -28.96
N ILE A 484 18.06 -10.37 -28.47
CA ILE A 484 16.71 -9.87 -28.20
C ILE A 484 16.80 -8.88 -27.04
N ASN A 485 16.56 -7.60 -27.32
CA ASN A 485 16.57 -6.54 -26.31
C ASN A 485 15.19 -6.37 -25.67
N SER A 486 14.14 -6.42 -26.47
CA SER A 486 12.77 -6.23 -26.01
C SER A 486 11.77 -6.89 -26.95
N LEU A 487 10.57 -7.12 -26.43
CA LEU A 487 9.48 -7.81 -27.11
C LEU A 487 8.18 -7.03 -26.92
N LEU A 488 7.36 -6.94 -27.98
CA LEU A 488 5.97 -6.53 -27.87
C LEU A 488 5.08 -7.61 -28.48
N LEU A 489 4.32 -8.31 -27.64
CA LEU A 489 3.30 -9.26 -28.08
C LEU A 489 1.93 -8.57 -28.08
N VAL A 490 1.41 -8.22 -29.25
CA VAL A 490 0.02 -7.78 -29.42
C VAL A 490 -0.87 -9.01 -29.54
N THR A 491 -1.86 -9.12 -28.66
CA THR A 491 -2.76 -10.27 -28.58
C THR A 491 -4.07 -9.86 -27.90
N PRO A 492 -5.24 -10.40 -28.30
CA PRO A 492 -6.51 -10.13 -27.63
C PRO A 492 -6.60 -10.76 -26.23
N THR A 493 -5.73 -11.70 -25.87
CA THR A 493 -5.76 -12.41 -24.58
C THR A 493 -4.44 -12.33 -23.80
N PRO A 494 -3.94 -11.14 -23.41
CA PRO A 494 -2.66 -11.01 -22.70
C PRO A 494 -2.62 -11.81 -21.38
N ARG A 495 -3.76 -11.93 -20.71
CA ARG A 495 -3.90 -12.69 -19.45
C ARG A 495 -3.52 -14.17 -19.57
N SER A 496 -3.71 -14.78 -20.74
CA SER A 496 -3.42 -16.19 -20.95
C SER A 496 -1.94 -16.46 -21.27
N VAL A 497 -1.11 -15.43 -21.39
CA VAL A 497 0.30 -15.60 -21.77
C VAL A 497 1.13 -15.99 -20.54
N ARG A 498 1.96 -17.04 -20.68
CA ARG A 498 3.00 -17.35 -19.68
C ARG A 498 4.15 -16.34 -19.79
N ILE A 499 4.00 -15.23 -19.08
CA ILE A 499 4.92 -14.08 -19.14
C ILE A 499 6.38 -14.50 -18.91
N ASP A 500 6.64 -15.34 -17.92
CA ASP A 500 8.03 -15.73 -17.59
C ASP A 500 8.65 -16.65 -18.65
N THR A 501 7.83 -17.46 -19.33
CA THR A 501 8.27 -18.23 -20.51
C THR A 501 8.64 -17.28 -21.64
N LEU A 502 7.80 -16.28 -21.94
CA LEU A 502 8.11 -15.28 -22.97
C LEU A 502 9.35 -14.44 -22.61
N ALA A 503 9.47 -14.06 -21.34
CA ALA A 503 10.59 -13.27 -20.80
C ALA A 503 11.93 -13.99 -20.91
N SER A 504 11.96 -15.33 -20.96
CA SER A 504 13.19 -16.11 -21.10
C SER A 504 13.94 -15.85 -22.42
N LEU A 505 13.26 -15.26 -23.41
CA LEU A 505 13.86 -14.83 -24.66
C LEU A 505 14.68 -13.54 -24.52
N LEU A 506 14.46 -12.74 -23.46
CA LEU A 506 15.20 -11.49 -23.27
C LEU A 506 16.69 -11.77 -23.11
N GLY A 507 17.48 -10.99 -23.84
CA GLY A 507 18.92 -11.16 -23.90
C GLY A 507 19.38 -12.43 -24.60
N ALA A 508 18.51 -13.30 -25.14
CA ALA A 508 18.94 -14.47 -25.92
C ALA A 508 19.35 -14.06 -27.35
N PRO A 509 20.26 -14.80 -28.02
CA PRO A 509 20.48 -14.62 -29.46
C PRO A 509 19.21 -15.00 -30.23
N LEU A 510 18.93 -14.31 -31.33
CA LEU A 510 17.78 -14.64 -32.16
C LEU A 510 18.01 -15.99 -32.87
N GLN A 511 17.25 -17.01 -32.46
CA GLN A 511 17.21 -18.33 -33.11
C GLN A 511 15.75 -18.69 -33.41
N ALA A 512 15.43 -18.95 -34.68
CA ALA A 512 14.05 -19.14 -35.14
C ALA A 512 13.33 -20.28 -34.40
N ASP A 513 13.95 -21.45 -34.30
CA ASP A 513 13.33 -22.63 -33.67
C ASP A 513 13.07 -22.43 -32.18
N ALA A 514 14.03 -21.86 -31.47
CA ALA A 514 13.92 -21.56 -30.04
C ALA A 514 12.84 -20.49 -29.78
N LEU A 515 12.78 -19.47 -30.63
CA LEU A 515 11.78 -18.42 -30.57
C LEU A 515 10.36 -18.97 -30.77
N ILE A 516 10.14 -19.75 -31.85
CA ILE A 516 8.83 -20.35 -32.15
C ILE A 516 8.41 -21.28 -31.02
N THR A 517 9.29 -22.17 -30.59
CA THR A 517 9.02 -23.11 -29.49
C THR A 517 8.63 -22.39 -28.20
N THR A 518 9.39 -21.35 -27.83
CA THR A 518 9.13 -20.58 -26.60
C THR A 518 7.85 -19.77 -26.71
N LEU A 519 7.56 -19.20 -27.88
CA LEU A 519 6.33 -18.46 -28.13
C LEU A 519 5.10 -19.36 -28.07
N ASP A 520 5.14 -20.54 -28.72
CA ASP A 520 4.06 -21.52 -28.66
C ASP A 520 3.81 -21.98 -27.22
N GLN A 521 4.88 -22.23 -26.47
CA GLN A 521 4.77 -22.50 -25.04
C GLN A 521 4.14 -21.31 -24.31
N ALA A 522 4.60 -20.09 -24.53
CA ALA A 522 4.05 -18.91 -23.86
C ALA A 522 2.55 -18.73 -24.15
N LEU A 523 2.11 -19.04 -25.38
CA LEU A 523 0.72 -18.90 -25.84
C LEU A 523 -0.19 -20.08 -25.49
N ALA A 524 0.36 -21.25 -25.12
CA ALA A 524 -0.40 -22.45 -24.73
C ALA A 524 -1.28 -22.29 -23.47
N GLY A 525 -1.30 -21.10 -22.86
CA GLY A 525 -2.12 -20.78 -21.69
C GLY A 525 -1.33 -20.75 -20.38
N ALA A 526 -1.52 -19.69 -19.60
CA ALA A 526 -1.05 -19.57 -18.22
C ALA A 526 -2.09 -20.15 -17.26
N SER A 527 -1.64 -20.96 -16.31
CA SER A 527 -2.47 -21.36 -15.16
C SER A 527 -2.28 -20.36 -14.03
N ARG A 528 -3.40 -19.93 -13.43
CA ARG A 528 -3.41 -19.00 -12.31
C ARG A 528 -2.68 -19.59 -11.11
N LEU A 529 -1.86 -18.79 -10.44
CA LEU A 529 -1.18 -19.19 -9.22
C LEU A 529 -2.12 -19.05 -8.02
N ILE A 530 -2.38 -20.15 -7.30
CA ILE A 530 -3.28 -20.14 -6.13
C ILE A 530 -2.47 -20.01 -4.83
N CYS A 531 -1.31 -20.68 -4.73
CA CYS A 531 -0.44 -20.58 -3.56
C CYS A 531 0.92 -19.96 -3.90
N SER A 532 1.12 -18.67 -3.60
CA SER A 532 2.41 -17.98 -3.82
C SER A 532 3.56 -18.53 -2.96
N CYS A 533 3.28 -18.99 -1.73
CA CYS A 533 4.31 -19.49 -0.82
C CYS A 533 5.03 -20.72 -1.37
N LEU A 534 4.26 -21.67 -1.91
CA LEU A 534 4.78 -22.97 -2.35
C LEU A 534 4.61 -23.21 -3.85
N ARG A 535 4.28 -22.15 -4.60
CA ARG A 535 4.24 -22.14 -6.06
C ARG A 535 3.25 -23.16 -6.66
N VAL A 536 2.08 -23.28 -6.06
CA VAL A 536 1.03 -24.21 -6.52
C VAL A 536 0.02 -23.48 -7.40
N SER A 537 -0.16 -23.94 -8.63
CA SER A 537 -1.12 -23.41 -9.60
C SER A 537 -2.49 -24.09 -9.54
N GLU A 538 -3.49 -23.41 -10.08
CA GLU A 538 -4.85 -23.93 -10.24
C GLU A 538 -4.85 -25.24 -11.04
N ARG A 539 -4.03 -25.34 -12.09
CA ARG A 539 -3.90 -26.57 -12.89
C ARG A 539 -3.33 -27.72 -12.07
N GLN A 540 -2.34 -27.49 -11.21
CA GLN A 540 -1.80 -28.54 -10.35
C GLN A 540 -2.84 -29.03 -9.34
N ILE A 541 -3.66 -28.12 -8.81
CA ILE A 541 -4.77 -28.45 -7.92
C ILE A 541 -5.83 -29.26 -8.68
N LEU A 542 -6.26 -28.80 -9.86
CA LEU A 542 -7.26 -29.50 -10.67
C LEU A 542 -6.77 -30.88 -11.11
N ALA A 543 -5.51 -31.02 -11.54
CA ALA A 543 -4.93 -32.32 -11.87
C ALA A 543 -4.90 -33.26 -10.65
N ALA A 544 -4.61 -32.76 -9.45
CA ALA A 544 -4.67 -33.56 -8.24
C ALA A 544 -6.11 -33.99 -7.87
N ILE A 545 -7.11 -33.15 -8.14
CA ILE A 545 -8.51 -33.48 -7.90
C ILE A 545 -9.02 -34.49 -8.94
N GLU A 546 -8.84 -34.17 -10.22
CA GLU A 546 -9.45 -34.89 -11.36
C GLU A 546 -8.68 -36.16 -11.72
N GLU A 547 -7.35 -36.14 -11.71
CA GLU A 547 -6.52 -37.28 -12.12
C GLU A 547 -6.14 -38.19 -10.94
N GLN A 548 -6.00 -37.63 -9.72
CA GLN A 548 -5.58 -38.36 -8.53
C GLN A 548 -6.70 -38.56 -7.49
N GLY A 549 -7.91 -38.06 -7.76
CA GLY A 549 -9.10 -38.29 -6.93
C GLY A 549 -9.07 -37.60 -5.56
N ILE A 550 -8.23 -36.57 -5.36
CA ILE A 550 -8.11 -35.90 -4.06
C ILE A 550 -9.28 -34.92 -3.86
N GLY A 551 -10.32 -35.37 -3.17
CA GLY A 551 -11.55 -34.61 -2.92
C GLY A 551 -11.59 -33.77 -1.64
N GLU A 552 -10.47 -33.60 -0.93
CA GLU A 552 -10.42 -32.84 0.33
C GLU A 552 -9.22 -31.88 0.37
N VAL A 553 -9.43 -30.70 0.98
CA VAL A 553 -8.38 -29.69 1.16
C VAL A 553 -7.16 -30.30 1.86
N ALA A 554 -7.36 -31.06 2.94
CA ALA A 554 -6.26 -31.70 3.67
C ALA A 554 -5.40 -32.61 2.78
N GLY A 555 -6.02 -33.34 1.85
CA GLY A 555 -5.30 -34.18 0.88
C GLY A 555 -4.45 -33.34 -0.09
N LEU A 556 -4.99 -32.22 -0.58
CA LEU A 556 -4.23 -31.29 -1.43
C LEU A 556 -3.08 -30.62 -0.68
N GLN A 557 -3.27 -30.30 0.61
CA GLN A 557 -2.20 -29.78 1.46
C GLN A 557 -1.08 -30.81 1.64
N ALA A 558 -1.43 -32.09 1.82
CA ALA A 558 -0.44 -33.16 1.97
C ALA A 558 0.35 -33.41 0.66
N LEU A 559 -0.33 -33.39 -0.49
CA LEU A 559 0.30 -33.66 -1.79
C LEU A 559 1.09 -32.45 -2.33
N LEU A 560 0.45 -31.28 -2.40
CA LEU A 560 0.99 -30.10 -3.09
C LEU A 560 1.61 -29.09 -2.11
N GLY A 561 1.42 -29.29 -0.80
CA GLY A 561 1.86 -28.36 0.23
C GLY A 561 1.02 -27.09 0.34
N CYS A 562 0.12 -26.78 -0.61
CA CYS A 562 -0.58 -25.50 -0.67
C CYS A 562 -1.26 -25.15 0.67
N GLY A 563 -1.12 -23.90 1.14
CA GLY A 563 -1.77 -23.44 2.37
C GLY A 563 -1.12 -23.89 3.68
N SER A 564 -0.12 -24.77 3.67
CA SER A 564 0.60 -25.18 4.89
C SER A 564 1.47 -24.08 5.52
N ASN A 565 1.99 -23.15 4.70
CA ASN A 565 2.89 -22.10 5.19
C ASN A 565 2.16 -20.90 5.81
N CYS A 566 1.14 -20.36 5.13
CA CYS A 566 0.43 -19.14 5.56
C CYS A 566 -1.09 -19.25 5.62
N GLY A 567 -1.68 -20.36 5.13
CA GLY A 567 -3.12 -20.58 5.10
C GLY A 567 -3.95 -19.69 4.16
N THR A 568 -3.41 -18.62 3.57
CA THR A 568 -4.26 -17.62 2.87
C THR A 568 -4.92 -18.14 1.58
N CYS A 569 -4.32 -19.13 0.92
CA CYS A 569 -4.92 -19.71 -0.28
C CYS A 569 -6.02 -20.74 0.03
N LEU A 570 -6.20 -21.14 1.30
CA LEU A 570 -7.14 -22.20 1.68
C LEU A 570 -8.60 -21.91 1.29
N PRO A 571 -9.15 -20.68 1.42
CA PRO A 571 -10.51 -20.39 0.98
C PRO A 571 -10.73 -20.58 -0.52
N GLU A 572 -9.68 -20.42 -1.32
CA GLU A 572 -9.74 -20.60 -2.77
C GLU A 572 -9.51 -22.06 -3.16
N VAL A 573 -8.56 -22.75 -2.51
CA VAL A 573 -8.38 -24.20 -2.65
C VAL A 573 -9.67 -24.94 -2.28
N ALA A 574 -10.34 -24.55 -1.19
CA ALA A 574 -11.62 -25.12 -0.78
C ALA A 574 -12.71 -24.95 -1.84
N ARG A 575 -12.80 -23.77 -2.47
CA ARG A 575 -13.73 -23.51 -3.57
C ARG A 575 -13.46 -24.37 -4.80
N LEU A 576 -12.18 -24.59 -5.13
CA LEU A 576 -11.80 -25.47 -6.25
C LEU A 576 -12.18 -26.94 -5.96
N VAL A 577 -11.93 -27.41 -4.74
CA VAL A 577 -12.35 -28.73 -4.29
C VAL A 577 -13.86 -28.89 -4.37
N GLU A 578 -14.63 -27.91 -3.86
CA GLU A 578 -16.09 -27.97 -3.88
C GLU A 578 -16.67 -28.00 -5.30
N ARG A 579 -16.06 -27.26 -6.23
CA ARG A 579 -16.51 -27.18 -7.62
C ARG A 579 -16.13 -28.39 -8.49
N HIS A 580 -15.01 -29.05 -8.19
CA HIS A 580 -14.45 -30.13 -9.00
C HIS A 580 -14.41 -31.48 -8.27
N ARG A 581 -15.10 -31.61 -7.14
CA ARG A 581 -15.11 -32.84 -6.34
C ARG A 581 -15.52 -34.04 -7.23
N PRO A 582 -14.74 -35.13 -7.25
CA PRO A 582 -15.19 -36.37 -7.89
C PRO A 582 -16.43 -36.88 -7.17
N ASP A 583 -17.45 -37.29 -7.93
CA ASP A 583 -18.67 -37.94 -7.40
C ASP A 583 -18.35 -39.24 -6.63
#